data_AF-A0A1Z8LIJ2-F1
#
_entry.id   AF-A0A1Z8LIJ2-F1
#
_cell.length_a   1.000
_cell.length_b   1.000
_cell.length_c   1.000
_cell.angle_alpha   90.00
_cell.angle_beta   90.00
_cell.angle_gamma   90.00
#
_symmetry.space_group_name_H-M   'P 1'
#
loop_
_entity.id
_entity.type
_entity.pdbx_description
1 polymer ?
#
loop_
_entity_poly.entity_id
_entity_poly.type
_entity_poly.pdbx_seq_one_letter_code
_entity_poly.pdbx_strand_id
1 'polypeptide(L)' 'MKECELKTGYGCTYFIQPKKTDNGVVFWEDGNDGYPLVDGRVCDACNVEVLKARISQLDRSAAE' A
#
# COMPACT_ATOMS: atom_id res chain seq x y z
N MET A 1 2.89 17.42 -10.51
CA MET A 1 2.75 15.95 -10.32
C MET A 1 1.56 15.76 -9.40
N LYS A 2 0.50 15.07 -9.82
CA LYS A 2 -0.66 14.84 -8.94
C LYS A 2 -0.25 13.85 -7.85
N GLU A 3 -0.39 14.26 -6.60
CA GLU A 3 -0.12 13.41 -5.45
C GLU A 3 -1.10 12.22 -5.48
N CYS A 4 -0.55 11.02 -5.30
CA CYS A 4 -1.35 9.82 -5.18
C CYS A 4 -2.01 9.83 -3.80
N GLU A 5 -3.23 10.33 -3.70
CA GLU A 5 -4.00 10.36 -2.46
C GLU A 5 -4.74 9.03 -2.27
N LEU A 6 -4.54 8.36 -1.13
CA LEU A 6 -5.31 7.18 -0.75
C LEU A 6 -6.75 7.63 -0.43
N LYS A 7 -7.67 7.47 -1.38
CA LYS A 7 -9.10 7.71 -1.15
C LYS A 7 -9.72 6.42 -0.67
N THR A 8 -10.33 6.44 0.52
CA THR A 8 -10.98 5.28 1.11
C THR A 8 -11.96 4.62 0.14
N GLY A 9 -11.93 3.28 0.07
CA GLY A 9 -12.77 2.47 -0.81
C GLY A 9 -12.20 2.11 -2.19
N TYR A 10 -11.17 2.81 -2.69
CA TYR A 10 -10.50 2.46 -3.95
C TYR A 10 -8.99 2.56 -3.78
N GLY A 11 -8.24 1.53 -4.20
CA GLY A 11 -6.77 1.55 -4.17
C GLY A 11 -6.14 2.71 -4.96
N CYS A 12 -4.82 2.69 -5.14
CA CYS A 12 -4.17 3.72 -5.95
C CYS A 12 -4.75 3.72 -7.36
N THR A 13 -5.44 4.80 -7.76
CA THR A 13 -6.11 4.90 -9.07
C THR A 13 -5.15 5.25 -10.22
N TYR A 14 -3.87 5.44 -9.91
CA TYR A 14 -2.82 5.77 -10.87
C TYR A 14 -1.87 4.58 -11.03
N PHE A 15 -1.14 4.57 -12.16
CA PHE A 15 -0.10 3.58 -12.42
C PHE A 15 0.91 3.51 -11.26
N ILE A 16 1.02 2.33 -10.66
CA ILE A 16 1.99 2.06 -9.59
C ILE A 16 3.34 1.79 -10.24
N GLN A 17 4.38 2.49 -9.78
CA GLN A 17 5.73 2.28 -10.29
C GLN A 17 6.25 0.89 -9.88
N PRO A 18 6.80 0.10 -10.81
CA PRO A 18 7.45 -1.16 -10.48
C PRO A 18 8.60 -0.98 -9.50
N LYS A 19 8.74 -1.92 -8.56
CA LYS A 19 9.92 -2.01 -7.70
C LYS A 19 11.07 -2.61 -8.48
N LYS A 20 12.22 -1.95 -8.35
CA LYS A 20 13.46 -2.31 -9.04
C LYS A 20 14.55 -2.54 -8.02
N THR A 21 15.48 -3.44 -8.33
CA THR A 21 16.75 -3.55 -7.60
C THR A 21 17.59 -2.29 -7.85
N ASP A 22 18.66 -2.12 -7.10
CA ASP A 22 19.61 -1.01 -7.28
C ASP A 22 20.22 -0.98 -8.69
N ASN A 23 20.29 -2.14 -9.36
CA ASN A 23 20.76 -2.27 -10.74
C ASN A 23 19.66 -2.00 -11.78
N GLY A 24 18.47 -1.55 -11.36
CA GLY A 24 17.35 -1.22 -12.24
C GLY A 24 16.52 -2.42 -12.72
N VAL A 25 16.81 -3.64 -12.25
CA VAL A 25 16.04 -4.85 -12.63
C VAL A 25 14.70 -4.86 -11.91
N VAL A 26 13.60 -4.89 -12.67
CA VAL A 26 12.25 -5.00 -12.12
C VAL A 26 12.07 -6.36 -11.44
N PHE A 27 11.63 -6.36 -10.19
CA PHE A 27 11.31 -7.59 -9.45
C PHE A 27 9.85 -7.66 -8.99
N TRP A 28 9.10 -6.55 -9.07
CA TRP A 28 7.69 -6.50 -8.67
C TRP A 28 6.96 -5.35 -9.36
N GLU A 29 5.77 -5.60 -9.91
CA GLU A 29 5.01 -4.59 -10.69
C GLU A 29 3.66 -4.22 -10.05
N ASP A 30 3.10 -5.08 -9.21
CA ASP A 30 1.70 -4.98 -8.80
C ASP A 30 1.44 -4.00 -7.63
N GLY A 31 2.48 -3.47 -6.98
CA GLY A 31 2.32 -2.66 -5.76
C GLY A 31 2.03 -3.47 -4.50
N ASN A 32 1.78 -2.80 -3.38
CA ASN A 32 1.54 -3.44 -2.09
C ASN A 32 0.06 -3.76 -1.90
N ASP A 33 -0.25 -4.73 -1.04
CA ASP A 33 -1.63 -5.01 -0.64
C ASP A 33 -2.25 -3.82 0.11
N GLY A 34 -3.46 -3.40 -0.31
CA GLY A 34 -4.19 -2.27 0.25
C GLY A 34 -5.01 -2.57 1.52
N TYR A 35 -5.18 -3.85 1.86
CA TYR A 35 -6.02 -4.26 3.00
C TYR A 35 -5.39 -3.84 4.35
N PRO A 36 -6.14 -3.27 5.31
CA PRO A 36 -7.60 -3.24 5.42
C PRO A 36 -8.29 -1.97 4.92
N LEU A 37 -7.56 -1.00 4.35
CA LEU A 37 -8.12 0.31 4.06
C LEU A 37 -8.88 0.36 2.74
N VAL A 38 -8.39 -0.38 1.74
CA VAL A 38 -8.92 -0.41 0.38
C VAL A 38 -8.74 -1.80 -0.20
N ASP A 39 -9.65 -2.19 -1.08
CA ASP A 39 -9.49 -3.40 -1.87
C ASP A 39 -8.54 -3.14 -3.04
N GLY A 40 -7.60 -4.07 -3.25
CA GLY A 40 -6.64 -4.03 -4.36
C GLY A 40 -5.21 -3.69 -3.95
N ARG A 41 -4.56 -2.82 -4.72
CA ARG A 41 -3.12 -2.53 -4.62
C ARG A 41 -2.84 -1.05 -4.40
N VAL A 42 -1.76 -0.76 -3.68
CA VAL A 42 -1.32 0.59 -3.34
C VAL A 42 0.18 0.79 -3.57
N CYS A 43 0.59 2.01 -3.90
CA CYS A 43 2.01 2.38 -4.01
C CYS A 43 2.70 2.38 -2.64
N ASP A 44 4.03 2.47 -2.60
CA ASP A 44 4.79 2.47 -1.34
C ASP A 44 4.45 3.65 -0.42
N ALA A 45 4.14 4.82 -0.99
CA ALA A 45 3.73 5.99 -0.20
C ALA A 45 2.38 5.74 0.51
N CYS A 46 1.42 5.17 -0.20
CA CYS A 46 0.10 4.82 0.35
C CYS A 46 0.13 3.62 1.30
N ASN A 47 1.09 2.70 1.10
CA ASN A 47 1.27 1.51 1.94
C ASN A 47 1.59 1.87 3.41
N VAL A 48 2.15 3.06 3.67
CA VAL A 48 2.43 3.52 5.04
C VAL A 48 1.15 3.57 5.89
N GLU A 49 0.06 4.10 5.34
CA GLU A 49 -1.22 4.16 6.06
C GLU A 49 -1.85 2.78 6.24
N VAL A 50 -1.69 1.90 5.25
CA VAL A 50 -2.14 0.51 5.35
C VAL A 50 -1.42 -0.24 6.46
N LEU A 51 -0.10 -0.08 6.57
CA LEU A 51 0.69 -0.69 7.64
C LEU A 51 0.30 -0.17 9.02
N LYS A 52 0.07 1.14 9.18
CA LYS A 52 -0.46 1.70 10.44
C LYS A 52 -1.79 1.06 10.83
N ALA A 53 -2.71 0.90 9.88
CA ALA A 53 -3.99 0.25 10.11
C ALA A 53 -3.84 -1.23 10.53
N ARG A 54 -2.93 -1.98 9.89
CA ARG A 54 -2.62 -3.37 10.27
C ARG A 54 -2.06 -3.49 11.68
N ILE A 55 -1.09 -2.62 12.03
CA ILE A 55 -0.50 -2.61 13.37
C ILE A 55 -1.58 -2.30 14.42
N SER A 56 -2.48 -1.35 14.15
CA SER A 56 -3.60 -1.04 15.03
C SER A 56 -4.60 -2.20 15.20
N GLN A 57 -4.75 -3.09 14.22
CA GLN A 57 -5.57 -4.29 14.34
C GLN A 57 -4.87 -5.37 15.19
N LEU A 58 -3.56 -5.53 15.03
CA LEU A 58 -2.77 -6.49 15.82
C LEU A 58 -2.76 -6.13 17.31
N ASP A 59 -2.58 -4.86 17.64
CA ASP A 59 -2.61 -4.37 19.03
C ASP A 59 -3.97 -4.65 19.70
N ARG A 60 -5.06 -4.51 18.93
CA ARG A 60 -6.41 -4.86 19.41
C ARG A 60 -6.62 -6.36 19.60
N SER A 61 -6.00 -7.20 18.75
CA SER A 61 -6.11 -8.66 18.86
C SER A 61 -5.29 -9.27 20.01
N ALA A 62 -4.39 -8.50 20.64
CA ALA A 62 -3.66 -8.93 21.84
C ALA A 62 -4.40 -8.61 23.15
N ALA A 63 -5.54 -7.91 23.07
CA ALA A 63 -6.35 -7.51 24.22
C ALA A 63 -7.58 -8.42 24.45
N GLU A 64 -7.77 -9.47 23.64
CA GLU A 64 -8.81 -10.50 23.76
C GLU A 64 -8.25 -11.82 24.32
#